data_AF-A0A415ZLJ4-F1
#
_entry.id   AF-A0A415ZLJ4-F1
#
_cell.length_a   1.000
_cell.length_b   1.000
_cell.length_c   1.000
_cell.angle_alpha   90.00
_cell.angle_beta   90.00
_cell.angle_gamma   90.00
#
_symmetry.space_group_name_H-M   'P 1'
#
loop_
_entity.id
_entity.type
_entity.pdbx_description
1 polymer ?
#
loop_
_entity_poly.entity_id
_entity_poly.type
_entity_poly.pdbx_seq_one_letter_code
_entity_poly.pdbx_strand_id
1 'polypeptide(L)'
;MSEKYTVIQHEKRAFWAHDCPVLLQAHALTKNNVDNSILVQCKFENLSEQNIKAMFVSVKCFDVLNRELTGVDKFSYLDISIQPYTLFGDRTAILLPDNETRNIRITPEQIVFSDNTVWENKYRQAYELAKYDQLPISSLGELASQYSRDLSYISPTQQHNYLPCHENGFVICGCGKIVMNSVANCPCCKVPLKALFDLNNVKNLEKHLSEYNAELEDNYKKIEIQRAKEKAILSEKARQEELQHLQRNPFIKQNPSSDHTKVYNLKKKIELSIFEKVDSKIEKNKNAVLIVLFVLVILLAIVLPLYLG
;
A
#
# COMPACT_ATOMS: atom_id res chain seq x y z
N MET A 1 30.42 -23.99 26.97
CA MET A 1 30.36 -22.60 27.50
C MET A 1 28.89 -22.32 27.77
N SER A 2 28.52 -22.01 29.02
CA SER A 2 27.15 -21.58 29.32
C SER A 2 26.88 -20.24 28.65
N GLU A 3 25.67 -20.04 28.14
CA GLU A 3 25.26 -18.73 27.60
C GLU A 3 25.38 -17.66 28.69
N LYS A 4 26.03 -16.53 28.40
CA LYS A 4 26.23 -15.45 29.37
C LYS A 4 24.91 -14.81 29.81
N TYR A 5 23.94 -14.72 28.90
CA TYR A 5 22.64 -14.11 29.16
C TYR A 5 21.51 -15.04 28.74
N THR A 6 20.43 -15.05 29.53
CA THR A 6 19.18 -15.74 29.20
C THR A 6 18.06 -14.72 29.08
N VAL A 7 17.29 -14.78 27.99
CA VAL A 7 16.13 -13.90 27.77
C VAL A 7 14.94 -14.46 28.55
N ILE A 8 14.45 -13.70 29.53
CA ILE A 8 13.26 -14.05 30.32
C ILE A 8 11.99 -13.65 29.57
N GLN A 9 12.00 -12.43 29.02
CA GLN A 9 10.86 -11.87 28.29
C GLN A 9 11.39 -11.04 27.13
N HIS A 10 10.73 -11.13 25.98
CA HIS A 10 11.00 -10.28 24.83
C HIS A 10 9.67 -9.85 24.21
N GLU A 11 9.32 -8.59 24.43
CA GLU A 11 8.15 -7.96 23.84
C GLU A 11 8.57 -7.15 22.62
N LYS A 12 7.92 -7.42 21.49
CA LYS A 12 8.25 -6.84 20.18
C LYS A 12 7.16 -5.89 19.66
N ARG A 13 6.04 -5.79 20.38
CA ARG A 13 4.95 -4.88 20.06
C ARG A 13 5.26 -3.49 20.61
N ALA A 14 4.74 -2.46 19.95
CA ALA A 14 4.89 -1.08 20.38
C ALA A 14 3.99 -0.75 21.58
N PHE A 15 4.47 0.17 22.41
CA PHE A 15 3.77 0.73 23.56
C PHE A 15 3.84 2.24 23.49
N TRP A 16 2.75 2.90 23.85
CA TRP A 16 2.66 4.35 23.94
C TRP A 16 2.33 4.80 25.37
N ALA A 17 2.61 6.06 25.65
CA ALA A 17 1.97 6.77 26.74
C ALA A 17 1.25 7.97 26.11
N HIS A 18 0.12 8.40 26.67
CA HIS A 18 -0.71 9.46 26.09
C HIS A 18 0.13 10.71 25.80
N ASP A 19 0.02 11.24 24.58
CA ASP A 19 0.76 12.41 24.09
C ASP A 19 2.28 12.36 24.31
N CYS A 20 2.86 11.17 24.49
CA CYS A 20 4.29 11.01 24.69
C CYS A 20 5.04 11.09 23.34
N PRO A 21 6.02 11.99 23.18
CA PRO A 21 6.77 12.13 21.94
C PRO A 21 7.78 11.01 21.69
N VAL A 22 7.82 9.98 22.54
CA VAL A 22 8.68 8.80 22.39
C VAL A 22 7.85 7.54 22.51
N LEU A 23 7.92 6.69 21.50
CA LEU A 23 7.28 5.37 21.47
C LEU A 23 8.24 4.32 22.01
N LEU A 24 7.75 3.39 22.83
CA LEU A 24 8.51 2.19 23.22
C LEU A 24 8.23 1.09 22.20
N GLN A 25 9.17 0.87 21.28
CA GLN A 25 9.01 -0.08 20.18
C GLN A 25 9.13 -1.54 20.61
N ALA A 26 9.99 -1.81 21.60
CA ALA A 26 10.22 -3.15 22.14
C ALA A 26 10.93 -3.07 23.48
N HIS A 27 10.84 -4.12 24.29
CA HIS A 27 11.70 -4.30 25.45
C HIS A 27 12.03 -5.76 25.70
N ALA A 28 13.18 -6.02 26.31
CA ALA A 28 13.61 -7.36 26.70
C ALA A 28 14.10 -7.37 28.15
N LEU A 29 13.63 -8.35 28.92
CA LEU A 29 14.11 -8.67 30.25
C LEU A 29 15.10 -9.82 30.13
N THR A 30 16.35 -9.60 30.56
CA THR A 30 17.43 -10.57 30.45
C THR A 30 18.07 -10.84 31.80
N LYS A 31 18.45 -12.10 32.03
CA LYS A 31 19.21 -12.54 33.19
C LYS A 31 20.67 -12.72 32.80
N ASN A 32 21.58 -12.14 33.56
CA ASN A 32 22.99 -12.45 33.49
C ASN A 32 23.28 -13.73 34.29
N ASN A 33 23.80 -14.76 33.64
CA ASN A 33 24.06 -16.06 34.28
C ASN A 33 25.35 -16.08 35.11
N VAL A 34 26.14 -15.00 35.10
CA VAL A 34 27.36 -14.86 35.90
C VAL A 34 27.06 -14.39 37.32
N ASP A 35 26.26 -13.34 37.45
CA ASP A 35 25.96 -12.67 38.74
C ASP A 35 24.47 -12.72 39.12
N ASN A 36 23.64 -13.38 38.32
CA ASN A 36 22.17 -13.43 38.45
C ASN A 36 21.48 -12.06 38.36
N SER A 37 22.14 -11.01 37.89
CA SER A 37 21.51 -9.71 37.68
C SER A 37 20.41 -9.77 36.62
N ILE A 38 19.38 -8.94 36.80
CA ILE A 38 18.30 -8.77 35.85
C ILE A 38 18.43 -7.41 35.20
N LEU A 39 18.37 -7.39 33.87
CA LEU A 39 18.55 -6.22 33.03
C LEU A 39 17.29 -6.04 32.19
N VAL A 40 16.82 -4.81 32.04
CA VAL A 40 15.87 -4.46 30.99
C VAL A 40 16.56 -3.63 29.91
N GLN A 41 16.37 -4.01 28.66
CA GLN A 41 16.75 -3.24 27.49
C GLN A 41 15.49 -2.74 26.80
N CYS A 42 15.44 -1.44 26.52
CA CYS A 42 14.30 -0.80 25.87
C CYS A 42 14.73 -0.26 24.52
N LYS A 43 13.90 -0.45 23.50
CA LYS A 43 14.08 0.15 22.19
C LYS A 43 13.00 1.22 22.03
N PHE A 44 13.42 2.46 21.92
CA PHE A 44 12.55 3.61 21.78
C PHE A 44 12.60 4.17 20.35
N GLU A 45 11.60 4.97 20.00
CA GLU A 45 11.59 5.79 18.79
C GLU A 45 11.21 7.23 19.14
N ASN A 46 11.98 8.19 18.64
CA ASN A 46 11.61 9.61 18.68
C ASN A 46 10.49 9.89 17.67
N LEU A 47 9.29 10.26 18.13
CA LEU A 47 8.17 10.64 17.26
C LEU A 47 8.06 12.16 17.05
N SER A 48 8.91 12.95 17.71
CA SER A 48 8.96 14.41 17.56
C SER A 48 9.72 14.83 16.31
N GLU A 49 9.41 16.02 15.79
CA GLU A 49 10.18 16.72 14.77
C GLU A 49 11.47 17.37 15.31
N GLN A 50 11.70 17.27 16.63
CA GLN A 50 12.87 17.82 17.31
C GLN A 50 13.83 16.73 17.78
N ASN A 51 15.12 17.09 17.90
CA ASN A 51 16.12 16.21 18.46
C ASN A 51 15.94 16.05 19.97
N ILE A 52 16.08 14.83 20.48
CA ILE A 52 16.07 14.54 21.92
C ILE A 52 17.51 14.48 22.40
N LYS A 53 17.80 15.21 23.49
CA LYS A 53 19.12 15.22 24.14
C LYS A 53 19.18 14.53 25.50
N ALA A 54 18.02 14.32 26.13
CA ALA A 54 17.92 13.47 27.31
C ALA A 54 16.52 12.87 27.44
N MET A 55 16.44 11.69 28.05
CA MET A 55 15.18 11.04 28.42
C MET A 55 15.31 10.40 29.80
N PHE A 56 14.26 10.49 30.58
CA PHE A 56 14.18 9.92 31.91
C PHE A 56 13.02 8.94 31.99
N VAL A 57 13.25 7.78 32.59
CA VAL A 57 12.23 6.74 32.77
C VAL A 57 12.28 6.21 34.20
N SER A 58 11.14 5.72 34.69
CA SER A 58 11.07 4.86 35.88
C SER A 58 10.63 3.45 35.49
N VAL A 59 11.00 2.46 36.27
CA VAL A 59 10.67 1.05 36.03
C VAL A 59 10.13 0.44 37.31
N LYS A 60 8.85 0.08 37.32
CA LYS A 60 8.29 -0.79 38.36
C LYS A 60 8.59 -2.25 38.05
N CYS A 61 8.94 -3.02 39.06
CA CYS A 61 9.32 -4.43 38.94
C CYS A 61 8.30 -5.31 39.68
N PHE A 62 8.06 -6.51 39.16
CA PHE A 62 7.15 -7.48 39.76
C PHE A 62 7.73 -8.89 39.70
N ASP A 63 7.43 -9.71 40.70
CA ASP A 63 7.78 -11.14 40.73
C ASP A 63 6.83 -12.00 39.89
N VAL A 64 7.04 -13.33 39.90
CA VAL A 64 6.16 -14.31 39.19
C VAL A 64 4.71 -14.30 39.67
N LEU A 65 4.43 -13.79 40.87
CA LEU A 65 3.10 -13.69 41.46
C LEU A 65 2.49 -12.29 41.28
N ASN A 66 3.12 -11.42 40.48
CA ASN A 66 2.76 -10.01 40.29
C ASN A 66 2.80 -9.17 41.58
N ARG A 67 3.58 -9.56 42.58
CA ARG A 67 3.85 -8.71 43.74
C ARG A 67 4.90 -7.67 43.36
N GLU A 68 4.68 -6.42 43.74
CA GLU A 68 5.61 -5.32 43.46
C GLU A 68 6.92 -5.54 44.24
N LEU A 69 8.04 -5.40 43.52
CA LEU A 69 9.41 -5.46 44.02
C LEU A 69 10.03 -4.06 43.96
N THR A 70 11.24 -3.92 44.51
CA THR A 70 12.02 -2.67 44.38
C THR A 70 12.30 -2.37 42.90
N GLY A 71 11.78 -1.25 42.42
CA GLY A 71 11.96 -0.75 41.06
C GLY A 71 13.11 0.25 40.92
N VAL A 72 13.21 0.84 39.73
CA VAL A 72 14.12 1.96 39.43
C VAL A 72 13.31 3.24 39.38
N ASP A 73 13.46 4.11 40.38
CA ASP A 73 12.68 5.36 40.45
C ASP A 73 13.05 6.35 39.34
N LYS A 74 14.31 6.36 38.90
CA LYS A 74 14.79 7.21 37.81
C LYS A 74 16.03 6.62 37.14
N PHE A 75 15.89 6.29 35.87
CA PHE A 75 16.99 6.01 34.96
C PHE A 75 17.10 7.14 33.94
N SER A 76 18.33 7.53 33.61
CA SER A 76 18.61 8.68 32.73
C SER A 76 19.38 8.25 31.49
N TYR A 77 18.80 8.51 30.33
CA TYR A 77 19.51 8.51 29.05
C TYR A 77 20.02 9.94 28.83
N LEU A 78 21.32 10.16 29.06
CA LEU A 78 21.99 11.46 28.96
C LEU A 78 22.97 11.48 27.78
N ASP A 79 23.40 12.67 27.39
CA ASP A 79 24.40 12.91 26.34
C ASP A 79 24.06 12.22 25.00
N ILE A 80 22.77 12.11 24.71
CA ILE A 80 22.24 11.56 23.45
C ILE A 80 21.93 12.68 22.47
N SER A 81 21.83 12.35 21.18
CA SER A 81 21.37 13.27 20.12
C SER A 81 20.52 12.49 19.13
N ILE A 82 19.28 12.24 19.52
CA ILE A 82 18.37 11.37 18.78
C ILE A 82 17.60 12.21 17.77
N GLN A 83 17.82 11.94 16.48
CA GLN A 83 17.16 12.67 15.39
C GLN A 83 15.66 12.32 15.32
N PRO A 84 14.83 13.13 14.64
CA PRO A 84 13.42 12.84 14.44
C PRO A 84 13.22 11.47 13.79
N TYR A 85 12.25 10.69 14.28
CA TYR A 85 11.85 9.41 13.69
C TYR A 85 12.97 8.36 13.65
N THR A 86 13.88 8.42 14.64
CA THR A 86 14.99 7.47 14.79
C THR A 86 14.86 6.62 16.05
N LEU A 87 15.41 5.41 15.96
CA LEU A 87 15.40 4.42 17.03
C LEU A 87 16.60 4.61 17.97
N PHE A 88 16.41 4.37 19.27
CA PHE A 88 17.47 4.48 20.27
C PHE A 88 17.21 3.62 21.52
N GLY A 89 18.15 3.61 22.46
CA GLY A 89 18.04 2.95 23.77
C GLY A 89 18.40 1.45 23.80
N ASP A 90 18.37 0.77 22.64
CA ASP A 90 18.55 -0.67 22.51
C ASP A 90 19.93 -1.19 22.94
N ARG A 91 20.93 -0.30 23.05
CA ARG A 91 22.29 -0.61 23.50
C ARG A 91 22.52 -0.34 24.99
N THR A 92 21.56 0.28 25.68
CA THR A 92 21.71 0.68 27.08
C THR A 92 20.76 -0.15 27.94
N ALA A 93 21.34 -1.01 28.78
CA ALA A 93 20.58 -1.81 29.73
C ALA A 93 20.38 -1.06 31.05
N ILE A 94 19.19 -1.17 31.63
CA ILE A 94 18.85 -0.72 32.97
C ILE A 94 18.99 -1.93 33.91
N LEU A 95 19.88 -1.83 34.90
CA LEU A 95 20.02 -2.83 35.95
C LEU A 95 18.85 -2.71 36.93
N LEU A 96 18.12 -3.82 37.13
CA LEU A 96 17.01 -3.87 38.06
C LEU A 96 17.51 -4.28 39.46
N PRO A 97 16.99 -3.67 40.55
CA PRO A 97 17.50 -3.91 41.89
C PRO A 97 17.27 -5.34 42.41
N ASP A 98 16.17 -5.97 41.98
CA ASP A 98 15.74 -7.27 42.48
C ASP A 98 15.88 -8.36 41.39
N ASN A 99 16.64 -9.42 41.70
CA ASN A 99 16.91 -10.50 40.77
C ASN A 99 15.72 -11.47 40.56
N GLU A 100 14.68 -11.37 41.38
CA GLU A 100 13.42 -12.09 41.21
C GLU A 100 12.42 -11.36 40.31
N THR A 101 12.82 -10.23 39.71
CA THR A 101 11.99 -9.52 38.73
C THR A 101 11.70 -10.41 37.52
N ARG A 102 10.40 -10.57 37.19
CA ARG A 102 9.91 -11.34 36.03
C ARG A 102 8.93 -10.58 35.16
N ASN A 103 8.44 -9.44 35.64
CA ASN A 103 7.59 -8.54 34.87
C ASN A 103 7.93 -7.09 35.25
N ILE A 104 7.68 -6.17 34.32
CA ILE A 104 8.03 -4.76 34.48
C ILE A 104 6.95 -3.84 33.94
N ARG A 105 6.94 -2.60 34.44
CA ARG A 105 6.15 -1.50 33.87
C ARG A 105 7.04 -0.26 33.77
N ILE A 106 7.25 0.20 32.54
CA ILE A 106 8.15 1.33 32.22
C ILE A 106 7.30 2.58 32.10
N THR A 107 7.73 3.67 32.73
CA THR A 107 7.05 4.97 32.68
C THR A 107 8.02 6.01 32.14
N PRO A 108 7.69 6.72 31.03
CA PRO A 108 8.47 7.87 30.62
C PRO A 108 8.20 9.01 31.60
N GLU A 109 9.22 9.60 32.20
CA GLU A 109 9.05 10.69 33.19
C GLU A 109 9.18 12.05 32.50
N GLN A 110 10.29 12.25 31.78
CA GLN A 110 10.63 13.51 31.13
C GLN A 110 11.44 13.26 29.86
N ILE A 111 11.22 14.11 28.85
CA ILE A 111 11.96 14.11 27.59
C ILE A 111 12.44 15.53 27.34
N VAL A 112 13.75 15.71 27.17
CA VAL A 112 14.39 17.02 26.98
C VAL A 112 14.84 17.14 25.54
N PHE A 113 14.34 18.16 24.86
CA PHE A 113 14.66 18.44 23.46
C PHE A 113 15.91 19.32 23.32
N SER A 114 16.45 19.40 22.10
CA SER A 114 17.64 20.20 21.79
C SER A 114 17.49 21.69 22.10
N ASP A 115 16.27 22.22 22.00
CA ASP A 115 15.93 23.62 22.30
C ASP A 115 15.72 23.89 23.81
N ASN A 116 15.92 22.88 24.67
CA ASN A 116 15.66 22.89 26.12
C ASN A 116 14.18 22.85 26.53
N THR A 117 13.25 22.73 25.58
CA THR A 117 11.87 22.41 25.94
C THR A 117 11.80 21.01 26.52
N VAL A 118 10.85 20.82 27.44
CA VAL A 118 10.70 19.56 28.19
C VAL A 118 9.26 19.10 28.03
N TRP A 119 9.10 17.87 27.56
CA TRP A 119 7.85 17.15 27.76
C TRP A 119 7.91 16.45 29.12
N GLU A 120 6.86 16.63 29.92
CA GLU A 120 6.75 16.03 31.26
C GLU A 120 5.50 15.15 31.32
N ASN A 121 5.67 13.93 31.82
CA ASN A 121 4.55 13.04 32.08
C ASN A 121 3.83 13.43 33.38
N LYS A 122 3.00 14.48 33.30
CA LYS A 122 2.30 15.07 34.45
C LYS A 122 1.48 14.07 35.26
N TYR A 123 0.97 13.04 34.59
CA TYR A 123 0.10 12.01 35.20
C TYR A 123 0.84 10.71 35.51
N ARG A 124 2.16 10.65 35.28
CA ARG A 124 3.00 9.45 35.46
C ARG A 124 2.40 8.20 34.81
N GLN A 125 1.83 8.38 33.62
CA GLN A 125 1.23 7.29 32.86
C GLN A 125 2.33 6.38 32.32
N ALA A 126 2.26 5.11 32.68
CA ALA A 126 3.16 4.11 32.15
C ALA A 126 2.94 3.91 30.65
N TYR A 127 3.94 3.34 29.98
CA TYR A 127 3.76 2.76 28.66
C TYR A 127 2.72 1.64 28.72
N GLU A 128 1.74 1.71 27.83
CA GLU A 128 0.71 0.70 27.62
C GLU A 128 0.80 0.16 26.19
N LEU A 129 0.44 -1.11 26.02
CA LEU A 129 0.48 -1.76 24.71
C LEU A 129 -0.35 -0.94 23.71
N ALA A 130 0.25 -0.54 22.59
CA ALA A 130 -0.41 0.22 21.55
C ALA A 130 -1.47 -0.65 20.86
N LYS A 131 -2.70 -0.59 21.36
CA LYS A 131 -3.86 -1.29 20.82
C LYS A 131 -4.70 -0.28 20.04
N TYR A 132 -4.93 -0.56 18.77
CA TYR A 132 -5.77 0.24 17.89
C TYR A 132 -6.37 -0.65 16.82
N ASP A 133 -7.62 -0.40 16.46
CA ASP A 133 -8.31 -1.11 15.39
C ASP A 133 -8.17 -0.33 14.09
N GLN A 134 -7.10 -0.63 13.34
CA GLN A 134 -6.90 -0.04 12.02
C GLN A 134 -7.62 -0.87 10.95
N LEU A 135 -8.63 -0.28 10.31
CA LEU A 135 -9.39 -0.95 9.26
C LEU A 135 -8.54 -1.10 7.99
N PRO A 136 -8.51 -2.29 7.36
CA PRO A 136 -7.86 -2.46 6.06
C PRO A 136 -8.65 -1.72 4.98
N ILE A 137 -7.99 -1.30 3.88
CA ILE A 137 -8.67 -0.63 2.76
C ILE A 137 -9.80 -1.50 2.17
N SER A 138 -9.62 -2.83 2.19
CA SER A 138 -10.64 -3.79 1.75
C SER A 138 -11.95 -3.72 2.52
N SER A 139 -11.97 -3.15 3.73
CA SER A 139 -13.19 -2.93 4.50
C SER A 139 -14.17 -1.94 3.83
N LEU A 140 -13.70 -1.13 2.88
CA LEU A 140 -14.53 -0.21 2.09
C LEU A 140 -15.39 -0.91 1.02
N GLY A 141 -15.24 -2.23 0.83
CA GLY A 141 -16.01 -2.98 -0.17
C GLY A 141 -15.79 -2.45 -1.59
N GLU A 142 -16.88 -2.13 -2.31
CA GLU A 142 -16.82 -1.63 -3.69
C GLU A 142 -16.04 -0.31 -3.84
N LEU A 143 -15.96 0.50 -2.77
CA LEU A 143 -15.23 1.76 -2.76
C LEU A 143 -13.72 1.59 -2.61
N ALA A 144 -13.22 0.40 -2.25
CA ALA A 144 -11.80 0.15 -2.02
C ALA A 144 -10.95 0.47 -3.27
N SER A 145 -11.47 0.15 -4.47
CA SER A 145 -10.80 0.45 -5.74
C SER A 145 -10.76 1.95 -6.02
N GLN A 146 -11.84 2.68 -5.70
CA GLN A 146 -11.86 4.14 -5.85
C GLN A 146 -10.91 4.82 -4.85
N TYR A 147 -10.93 4.40 -3.59
CA TYR A 147 -9.99 4.90 -2.58
C TYR A 147 -8.55 4.69 -3.02
N SER A 148 -8.23 3.51 -3.57
CA SER A 148 -6.88 3.22 -4.06
C SER A 148 -6.48 4.10 -5.25
N ARG A 149 -7.41 4.39 -6.18
CA ARG A 149 -7.18 5.36 -7.26
C ARG A 149 -6.91 6.76 -6.71
N ASP A 150 -7.77 7.24 -5.83
CA ASP A 150 -7.65 8.59 -5.29
C ASP A 150 -6.38 8.74 -4.45
N LEU A 151 -6.04 7.70 -3.69
CA LEU A 151 -4.81 7.63 -2.92
C LEU A 151 -3.57 7.74 -3.83
N SER A 152 -3.60 7.13 -5.02
CA SER A 152 -2.46 7.16 -5.95
C SER A 152 -2.09 8.58 -6.41
N TYR A 153 -3.03 9.53 -6.38
CA TYR A 153 -2.74 10.94 -6.69
C TYR A 153 -1.93 11.65 -5.60
N ILE A 154 -2.10 11.25 -4.33
CA ILE A 154 -1.41 11.86 -3.17
C ILE A 154 -0.26 11.01 -2.63
N SER A 155 -0.22 9.73 -2.98
CA SER A 155 0.76 8.72 -2.53
C SER A 155 1.18 7.79 -3.69
N PRO A 156 1.80 8.33 -4.75
CA PRO A 156 2.08 7.55 -5.97
C PRO A 156 3.11 6.42 -5.78
N THR A 157 3.99 6.55 -4.78
CA THR A 157 5.16 5.67 -4.61
C THR A 157 5.08 4.74 -3.41
N GLN A 158 4.08 4.90 -2.55
CA GLN A 158 4.02 4.20 -1.26
C GLN A 158 2.68 3.49 -1.11
N GLN A 159 2.74 2.20 -0.80
CA GLN A 159 1.55 1.37 -0.63
C GLN A 159 0.96 1.60 0.77
N HIS A 160 -0.31 2.00 0.80
CA HIS A 160 -1.11 1.92 2.02
C HIS A 160 -1.94 0.64 1.94
N ASN A 161 -2.03 -0.05 3.08
CA ASN A 161 -2.87 -1.26 3.22
C ASN A 161 -4.09 -1.00 4.12
N TYR A 162 -4.06 0.10 4.87
CA TYR A 162 -5.02 0.44 5.90
C TYR A 162 -5.54 1.87 5.73
N LEU A 163 -6.70 2.14 6.35
CA LEU A 163 -7.25 3.47 6.50
C LEU A 163 -6.55 4.21 7.64
N PRO A 164 -6.39 5.55 7.56
CA PRO A 164 -5.81 6.31 8.68
C PRO A 164 -6.76 6.29 9.88
N CYS A 165 -6.22 6.24 11.10
CA CYS A 165 -7.00 6.35 12.34
C CYS A 165 -6.28 7.17 13.42
N HIS A 166 -7.04 7.64 14.40
CA HIS A 166 -6.53 8.31 15.60
C HIS A 166 -6.72 7.40 16.81
N GLU A 167 -5.71 7.29 17.66
CA GLU A 167 -5.81 6.57 18.92
C GLU A 167 -4.86 7.17 19.96
N ASN A 168 -5.35 7.39 21.18
CA ASN A 168 -4.57 7.84 22.35
C ASN A 168 -3.56 9.00 22.15
N GLY A 169 -3.91 10.01 21.34
CA GLY A 169 -3.01 11.14 21.05
C GLY A 169 -2.10 10.96 19.83
N PHE A 170 -2.23 9.82 19.13
CA PHE A 170 -1.44 9.46 17.97
C PHE A 170 -2.31 9.34 16.71
N VAL A 171 -1.67 9.56 15.56
CA VAL A 171 -2.18 9.15 14.25
C VAL A 171 -1.48 7.88 13.83
N ILE A 172 -2.26 6.92 13.35
CA ILE A 172 -1.74 5.75 12.65
C ILE A 172 -2.02 5.97 11.16
N CYS A 173 -0.95 6.20 10.40
CA CYS A 173 -1.03 6.41 8.95
C CYS A 173 -1.46 5.10 8.24
N GLY A 174 -2.07 5.22 7.06
CA GLY A 174 -2.41 4.07 6.21
C GLY A 174 -1.20 3.22 5.76
N CYS A 175 0.02 3.78 5.84
CA CYS A 175 1.28 3.05 5.64
C CYS A 175 1.74 2.25 6.87
N GLY A 176 1.02 2.32 7.99
CA GLY A 176 1.35 1.66 9.26
C GLY A 176 2.26 2.46 10.21
N LYS A 177 2.68 3.68 9.82
CA LYS A 177 3.52 4.53 10.69
C LYS A 177 2.69 5.19 11.78
N ILE A 178 3.11 5.04 13.04
CA ILE A 178 2.57 5.77 14.19
C ILE A 178 3.30 7.11 14.31
N VAL A 179 2.55 8.20 14.47
CA VAL A 179 3.09 9.56 14.62
C VAL A 179 2.27 10.36 15.63
N MET A 180 2.83 11.46 16.11
CA MET A 180 2.09 12.41 16.96
C MET A 180 0.94 13.07 16.19
N ASN A 181 -0.16 13.37 16.86
CA ASN A 181 -1.31 14.09 16.28
C ASN A 181 -0.95 15.47 15.69
N SER A 182 0.14 16.10 16.15
CA SER A 182 0.60 17.41 15.68
C SER A 182 1.32 17.36 14.32
N VAL A 183 1.70 16.18 13.83
CA VAL A 183 2.49 16.04 12.61
C VAL A 183 1.63 16.31 11.38
N ALA A 184 2.11 17.17 10.48
CA ALA A 184 1.38 17.51 9.26
C ALA A 184 1.47 16.40 8.18
N ASN A 185 2.67 15.83 8.00
CA ASN A 185 2.98 14.87 6.95
C ASN A 185 3.57 13.60 7.56
N CYS A 186 3.14 12.43 7.10
CA CYS A 186 3.72 11.18 7.55
C CYS A 186 5.24 11.15 7.23
N PRO A 187 6.13 10.91 8.20
CA PRO A 187 7.57 10.89 7.97
C PRO A 187 7.99 9.69 7.11
N CYS A 188 7.17 8.64 7.03
CA CYS A 188 7.41 7.45 6.25
C CYS A 188 6.94 7.61 4.79
N CYS A 189 5.65 7.87 4.54
CA CYS A 189 5.12 7.97 3.19
C CYS A 189 5.02 9.40 2.63
N LYS A 190 5.33 10.43 3.43
CA LYS A 190 5.30 11.86 3.10
C LYS A 190 3.94 12.47 2.79
N VAL A 191 2.89 11.64 2.74
CA VAL A 191 1.51 12.10 2.50
C VAL A 191 1.04 13.02 3.64
N PRO A 192 0.39 14.15 3.34
CA PRO A 192 -0.26 14.98 4.35
C PRO A 192 -1.34 14.17 5.08
N LEU A 193 -1.27 14.10 6.42
CA LEU A 193 -2.20 13.30 7.22
C LEU A 193 -3.64 13.80 7.06
N LYS A 194 -3.83 15.11 7.03
CA LYS A 194 -5.15 15.71 6.76
C LYS A 194 -5.75 15.23 5.44
N ALA A 195 -4.95 15.17 4.38
CA ALA A 195 -5.42 14.69 3.07
C ALA A 195 -5.83 13.21 3.12
N LEU A 196 -5.14 12.37 3.91
CA LEU A 196 -5.54 10.97 4.10
C LEU A 196 -6.90 10.83 4.79
N PHE A 197 -7.16 11.65 5.81
CA PHE A 197 -8.46 11.65 6.48
C PHE A 197 -9.57 12.23 5.59
N ASP A 198 -9.29 13.32 4.88
CA ASP A 198 -10.24 13.92 3.92
C ASP A 198 -10.60 12.94 2.78
N LEU A 199 -9.62 12.12 2.36
CA LEU A 199 -9.79 11.08 1.36
C LEU A 199 -10.71 9.95 1.84
N ASN A 200 -10.64 9.57 3.11
CA ASN A 200 -11.47 8.54 3.72
C ASN A 200 -12.89 9.04 4.02
N ASN A 201 -13.55 9.63 3.01
CA ASN A 201 -14.89 10.16 3.09
C ASN A 201 -15.80 9.42 2.11
N VAL A 202 -16.73 8.62 2.65
CA VAL A 202 -17.63 7.75 1.86
C VAL A 202 -18.39 8.53 0.79
N LYS A 203 -18.93 9.72 1.10
CA LYS A 203 -19.70 10.52 0.14
C LYS A 203 -18.84 11.00 -1.04
N ASN A 204 -17.60 11.39 -0.77
CA ASN A 204 -16.67 11.81 -1.83
C ASN A 204 -16.25 10.61 -2.68
N LEU A 205 -15.98 9.46 -2.06
CA LEU A 205 -15.63 8.23 -2.76
C LEU A 205 -16.78 7.75 -3.66
N GLU A 206 -18.02 7.77 -3.19
CA GLU A 206 -19.20 7.44 -3.99
C GLU A 206 -19.35 8.38 -5.19
N LYS A 207 -19.16 9.69 -4.98
CA LYS A 207 -19.19 10.69 -6.04
C LYS A 207 -18.12 10.42 -7.10
N HIS A 208 -16.85 10.25 -6.68
CA HIS A 208 -15.76 9.99 -7.61
C HIS A 208 -15.93 8.66 -8.35
N LEU A 209 -16.48 7.64 -7.69
CA LEU A 209 -16.80 6.36 -8.32
C LEU A 209 -17.87 6.52 -9.40
N SER A 210 -18.93 7.28 -9.12
CA SER A 210 -19.98 7.57 -10.10
C SER A 210 -19.43 8.34 -11.30
N GLU A 211 -18.59 9.35 -11.08
CA GLU A 211 -17.94 10.14 -12.14
C GLU A 211 -17.02 9.27 -13.00
N TYR A 212 -16.21 8.44 -12.37
CA TYR A 212 -15.32 7.49 -13.04
C TYR A 212 -16.10 6.47 -13.90
N ASN A 213 -17.18 5.90 -13.37
CA ASN A 213 -18.01 4.95 -14.12
C ASN A 213 -18.68 5.62 -15.33
N ALA A 214 -19.17 6.85 -15.18
CA ALA A 214 -19.75 7.61 -16.29
C ALA A 214 -18.71 7.90 -17.40
N GLU A 215 -17.48 8.23 -17.01
CA GLU A 215 -16.37 8.43 -17.96
C GLU A 215 -16.01 7.14 -18.70
N LEU A 216 -15.96 6.00 -18.00
CA LEU A 216 -15.75 4.70 -18.62
C LEU A 216 -16.83 4.39 -19.65
N GLU A 217 -18.11 4.58 -19.31
CA GLU A 217 -19.22 4.36 -20.24
C GLU A 217 -19.14 5.23 -21.49
N ASP A 218 -18.80 6.52 -21.34
CA ASP A 218 -18.62 7.42 -22.49
C ASP A 218 -17.44 7.01 -23.37
N ASN A 219 -16.33 6.61 -22.76
CA ASN A 219 -15.17 6.09 -23.47
C ASN A 219 -15.49 4.78 -24.23
N TYR A 220 -16.27 3.88 -23.65
CA TYR A 220 -16.74 2.67 -24.34
C TYR A 220 -17.59 3.01 -25.58
N LYS A 221 -18.54 3.95 -25.46
CA LYS A 221 -19.37 4.40 -26.59
C LYS A 221 -18.53 5.03 -27.70
N LYS A 222 -17.54 5.86 -27.36
CA LYS A 222 -16.61 6.46 -28.33
C LYS A 222 -15.80 5.40 -29.08
N ILE A 223 -15.28 4.40 -28.37
CA ILE A 223 -14.53 3.29 -28.96
C ILE A 223 -15.43 2.48 -29.90
N GLU A 224 -16.68 2.23 -29.53
CA GLU A 224 -17.63 1.49 -30.38
C GLU A 224 -17.97 2.25 -31.67
N ILE A 225 -18.26 3.55 -31.56
CA ILE A 225 -18.50 4.42 -32.73
C ILE A 225 -17.26 4.43 -33.65
N GLN A 226 -16.06 4.52 -33.07
CA GLN A 226 -14.82 4.53 -33.84
C GLN A 226 -14.61 3.20 -34.58
N ARG A 227 -14.85 2.06 -33.91
CA ARG A 227 -14.79 0.73 -34.54
C ARG A 227 -15.82 0.58 -35.67
N ALA A 228 -17.03 1.10 -35.49
CA ALA A 228 -18.07 1.07 -36.52
C ALA A 228 -17.68 1.91 -37.75
N LYS A 229 -17.12 3.11 -37.54
CA LYS A 229 -16.60 3.97 -38.62
C LYS A 229 -15.47 3.29 -39.39
N GLU A 230 -14.49 2.71 -38.69
CA GLU A 230 -13.38 1.99 -39.32
C GLU A 230 -13.85 0.80 -40.15
N LYS A 231 -14.80 0.02 -39.62
CA LYS A 231 -15.42 -1.10 -40.35
C LYS A 231 -16.15 -0.62 -41.60
N ALA A 232 -16.90 0.48 -41.52
CA ALA A 232 -17.60 1.05 -42.67
C ALA A 232 -16.62 1.55 -43.76
N ILE A 233 -15.54 2.23 -43.36
CA ILE A 233 -14.48 2.69 -44.28
C ILE A 233 -13.83 1.50 -44.97
N LEU A 234 -13.50 0.44 -44.24
CA LEU A 234 -12.89 -0.77 -44.80
C LEU A 234 -13.83 -1.47 -45.79
N SER A 235 -15.11 -1.61 -45.43
CA SER A 235 -16.13 -2.20 -46.31
C SER A 235 -16.31 -1.39 -47.59
N GLU A 236 -16.31 -0.07 -47.52
CA GLU A 236 -16.45 0.79 -48.70
C GLU A 236 -15.22 0.72 -49.60
N LYS A 237 -14.01 0.69 -49.02
CA LYS A 237 -12.77 0.46 -49.80
C LYS A 237 -12.80 -0.88 -50.54
N ALA A 238 -13.20 -1.96 -49.87
CA ALA A 238 -13.32 -3.28 -50.49
C ALA A 238 -14.33 -3.27 -51.65
N ARG A 239 -15.47 -2.60 -51.48
CA ARG A 239 -16.48 -2.43 -52.55
C ARG A 239 -15.94 -1.64 -53.74
N GLN A 240 -15.16 -0.60 -53.49
CA GLN A 240 -14.53 0.21 -54.55
C GLN A 240 -13.45 -0.57 -55.31
N GLU A 241 -12.62 -1.34 -54.62
CA GLU A 241 -11.63 -2.23 -55.24
C GLU A 241 -12.28 -3.29 -56.14
N GLU A 242 -13.39 -3.88 -55.68
CA GLU A 242 -14.15 -4.86 -56.46
C GLU A 242 -14.78 -4.24 -57.72
N LEU A 243 -15.36 -3.04 -57.60
CA LEU A 243 -15.87 -2.27 -58.74
C LEU A 243 -14.76 -1.93 -59.75
N GLN A 244 -13.59 -1.52 -59.27
CA GLN A 244 -12.43 -1.24 -60.14
C GLN A 244 -11.92 -2.50 -60.85
N HIS A 245 -11.92 -3.65 -60.16
CA HIS A 245 -11.55 -4.93 -60.76
C HIS A 245 -12.52 -5.34 -61.87
N LEU A 246 -13.84 -5.15 -61.67
CA LEU A 246 -14.86 -5.39 -62.69
C LEU A 246 -14.71 -4.44 -63.90
N GLN A 247 -14.34 -3.17 -63.68
CA GLN A 247 -14.13 -2.20 -64.75
C GLN A 247 -12.84 -2.44 -65.56
N ARG A 248 -11.79 -3.01 -64.95
CA ARG A 248 -10.51 -3.31 -65.62
C ARG A 248 -10.50 -4.61 -66.43
N ASN A 249 -11.57 -5.39 -66.42
CA ASN A 249 -11.63 -6.70 -67.10
C ASN A 249 -12.73 -6.71 -68.20
N PRO A 250 -12.45 -6.28 -69.45
CA PRO A 250 -13.46 -6.07 -70.48
C PRO A 250 -13.87 -7.34 -71.26
N PHE A 251 -13.89 -8.53 -70.65
CA PHE A 251 -14.31 -9.77 -71.31
C PHE A 251 -15.59 -10.38 -70.69
N ILE A 252 -16.69 -9.62 -70.73
CA ILE A 252 -18.04 -10.20 -70.82
C ILE A 252 -18.85 -9.39 -71.85
N LYS A 253 -18.58 -9.65 -73.13
CA LYS A 253 -19.60 -9.54 -74.18
C LYS A 253 -19.53 -10.80 -75.03
N GLN A 254 -20.72 -11.39 -75.23
CA GLN A 254 -21.10 -12.52 -76.10
C GLN A 254 -21.08 -13.92 -75.48
N ASN A 255 -22.25 -14.42 -75.03
CA ASN A 255 -23.07 -15.27 -75.89
C ASN A 255 -24.49 -15.50 -75.31
N PRO A 256 -25.58 -15.36 -76.09
CA PRO A 256 -26.92 -15.70 -75.66
C PRO A 256 -27.23 -17.17 -76.02
N SER A 257 -27.11 -18.11 -75.07
CA SER A 257 -28.04 -19.24 -74.98
C SER A 257 -27.85 -20.10 -73.72
N SER A 258 -29.00 -20.46 -73.15
CA SER A 258 -29.31 -21.57 -72.23
C SER A 258 -29.00 -21.44 -70.72
N ASP A 259 -30.11 -21.44 -69.97
CA ASP A 259 -30.32 -21.96 -68.61
C ASP A 259 -30.02 -21.03 -67.42
N HIS A 260 -30.96 -20.10 -67.17
CA HIS A 260 -30.97 -19.15 -66.04
C HIS A 260 -30.81 -19.80 -64.66
N THR A 261 -31.20 -21.06 -64.49
CA THR A 261 -31.12 -21.79 -63.22
C THR A 261 -29.67 -22.16 -62.85
N LYS A 262 -28.82 -22.44 -63.85
CA LYS A 262 -27.40 -22.76 -63.63
C LYS A 262 -26.59 -21.52 -63.27
N VAL A 263 -26.89 -20.38 -63.90
CA VAL A 263 -26.21 -19.11 -63.62
C VAL A 263 -26.52 -18.61 -62.20
N TYR A 264 -27.78 -18.72 -61.75
CA TYR A 264 -28.18 -18.35 -60.39
C TYR A 264 -27.50 -19.24 -59.33
N ASN A 265 -27.48 -20.56 -59.55
CA ASN A 265 -26.86 -21.50 -58.63
C ASN A 265 -25.32 -21.36 -58.58
N LEU A 266 -24.68 -21.04 -59.72
CA LEU A 266 -23.24 -20.79 -59.77
C LEU A 266 -22.88 -19.49 -59.04
N LYS A 267 -23.67 -18.42 -59.24
CA LYS A 267 -23.48 -17.13 -58.56
C LYS A 267 -23.63 -17.26 -57.03
N LYS A 268 -24.67 -17.98 -56.57
CA LYS A 268 -24.88 -18.25 -55.14
C LYS A 268 -23.78 -19.10 -54.51
N LYS A 269 -23.24 -20.08 -55.24
CA LYS A 269 -22.13 -20.93 -54.78
C LYS A 269 -20.81 -20.17 -54.69
N ILE A 270 -20.59 -19.22 -55.61
CA ILE A 270 -19.45 -18.30 -55.56
C ILE A 270 -19.58 -17.36 -54.35
N GLU A 271 -20.74 -16.73 -54.15
CA GLU A 271 -21.00 -15.84 -52.99
C GLU A 271 -20.78 -16.54 -51.64
N LEU A 272 -21.28 -17.76 -51.47
CA LEU A 272 -21.05 -18.57 -50.25
C LEU A 272 -19.56 -18.89 -50.03
N SER A 273 -18.85 -19.28 -51.09
CA SER A 273 -17.41 -19.58 -51.00
C SER A 273 -16.54 -18.34 -50.72
N ILE A 274 -17.00 -17.16 -51.11
CA ILE A 274 -16.35 -15.88 -50.81
C ILE A 274 -16.58 -15.54 -49.33
N PHE A 275 -17.81 -15.68 -48.84
CA PHE A 275 -18.16 -15.40 -47.45
C PHE A 275 -17.35 -16.27 -46.47
N GLU A 276 -17.27 -17.58 -46.71
CA GLU A 276 -16.48 -18.51 -45.88
C GLU A 276 -14.97 -18.18 -45.89
N LYS A 277 -14.41 -17.78 -47.04
CA LYS A 277 -13.00 -17.39 -47.14
C LYS A 277 -12.70 -16.07 -46.43
N VAL A 278 -13.63 -15.13 -46.47
CA VAL A 278 -13.51 -13.84 -45.78
C VAL A 278 -13.56 -14.05 -44.26
N ASP A 279 -14.52 -14.84 -43.77
CA ASP A 279 -14.62 -15.15 -42.33
C ASP A 279 -13.37 -15.89 -41.82
N SER A 280 -12.89 -16.90 -42.55
CA SER A 280 -11.65 -17.61 -42.22
C SER A 280 -10.43 -16.69 -42.13
N LYS A 281 -10.34 -15.69 -43.01
CA LYS A 281 -9.22 -14.74 -43.04
C LYS A 281 -9.32 -13.69 -41.93
N ILE A 282 -10.54 -13.26 -41.59
CA ILE A 282 -10.80 -12.39 -40.43
C ILE A 282 -10.43 -13.11 -39.14
N GLU A 283 -10.79 -14.40 -39.00
CA GLU A 283 -10.49 -15.19 -37.81
C GLU A 283 -8.98 -15.46 -37.64
N LYS A 284 -8.27 -15.75 -38.73
CA LYS A 284 -6.80 -15.83 -38.73
C LYS A 284 -6.14 -14.50 -38.32
N ASN A 285 -6.64 -13.37 -38.80
CA ASN A 285 -6.11 -12.06 -38.41
C ASN A 285 -6.42 -11.69 -36.96
N LYS A 286 -7.61 -12.03 -36.43
CA LYS A 286 -7.93 -11.88 -35.01
C LYS A 286 -6.97 -12.69 -34.13
N ASN A 287 -6.70 -13.95 -34.50
CA ASN A 287 -5.76 -14.79 -33.76
C ASN A 287 -4.33 -14.24 -33.83
N ALA A 288 -3.91 -13.72 -34.98
CA ALA A 288 -2.60 -13.08 -35.12
C ALA A 288 -2.47 -11.82 -34.24
N VAL A 289 -3.48 -10.96 -34.20
CA VAL A 289 -3.50 -9.76 -33.33
C VAL A 289 -3.53 -10.14 -31.85
N LEU A 290 -4.28 -11.17 -31.47
CA LEU A 290 -4.34 -11.65 -30.09
C LEU A 290 -2.98 -12.22 -29.65
N ILE A 291 -2.30 -12.97 -30.52
CA ILE A 291 -0.94 -13.47 -30.28
C ILE A 291 0.05 -12.31 -30.12
N VAL A 292 -0.02 -11.28 -30.98
CA VAL A 292 0.87 -10.10 -30.88
C VAL A 292 0.63 -9.32 -29.58
N LEU A 293 -0.63 -9.15 -29.17
CA LEU A 293 -0.98 -8.54 -27.88
C LEU A 293 -0.46 -9.37 -26.71
N PHE A 294 -0.62 -10.70 -26.76
CA PHE A 294 -0.15 -11.60 -25.70
C PHE A 294 1.39 -11.58 -25.59
N VAL A 295 2.10 -11.54 -26.72
CA VAL A 295 3.56 -11.38 -26.77
C VAL A 295 3.98 -10.00 -26.22
N LEU A 296 3.25 -8.93 -26.51
CA LEU A 296 3.49 -7.59 -25.95
C LEU A 296 3.27 -7.54 -24.42
N VAL A 297 2.23 -8.20 -23.90
CA VAL A 297 1.98 -8.30 -22.45
C VAL A 297 3.09 -9.11 -21.77
N ILE A 298 3.54 -10.22 -22.36
CA ILE A 298 4.67 -11.01 -21.84
C ILE A 298 5.97 -10.18 -21.87
N LEU A 299 6.24 -9.46 -22.96
CA LEU A 299 7.41 -8.59 -23.05
C LEU A 299 7.37 -7.46 -22.01
N LEU A 300 6.21 -6.84 -21.79
CA LEU A 300 6.03 -5.83 -20.74
C LEU A 300 6.23 -6.43 -19.33
N ALA A 301 5.74 -7.64 -19.08
CA ALA A 301 5.91 -8.33 -17.80
C ALA A 301 7.35 -8.80 -17.52
N ILE A 302 8.16 -9.05 -18.56
CA ILE A 302 9.57 -9.44 -18.43
C ILE A 302 10.50 -8.22 -18.38
N VAL A 303 10.17 -7.14 -19.10
CA VAL A 303 11.01 -5.94 -19.20
C VAL A 303 10.81 -4.97 -18.01
N LEU A 304 9.59 -4.88 -17.45
CA LEU A 304 9.35 -4.04 -16.25
C LEU A 304 10.23 -4.41 -15.03
N PRO A 305 10.39 -5.70 -14.68
CA PRO A 305 11.23 -6.12 -13.55
C PRO A 305 12.73 -5.87 -13.74
N LEU A 306 13.21 -5.76 -14.98
CA LEU A 306 14.62 -5.50 -15.29
C LEU A 306 15.00 -4.02 -15.25
N TYR A 307 14.02 -3.11 -15.27
CA TYR A 307 14.22 -1.66 -15.15
C TYR A 307 13.90 -1.10 -13.76
N LEU A 308 13.32 -1.92 -12.88
CA LEU A 308 12.93 -1.56 -11.51
C LEU A 308 13.67 -2.39 -10.43
N GLY A 309 14.74 -3.09 -10.82
CA GLY A 309 15.66 -3.80 -9.92
C GLY A 309 17.02 -3.12 -9.84
#